data_AF-C0JDE2-F1
#
_entry.id   AF-C0JDE2-F1
#
_cell.length_a   1.000
_cell.length_b   1.000
_cell.length_c   1.000
_cell.angle_alpha   90.00
_cell.angle_beta   90.00
_cell.angle_gamma   90.00
#
_symmetry.space_group_name_H-M   'P 1'
#
loop_
_entity.id
_entity.type
_entity.pdbx_description
1 polymer ?
#
loop_
_entity_poly.entity_id
_entity_poly.type
_entity_poly.pdbx_seq_one_letter_code
_entity_poly.pdbx_strand_id
1 'polypeptide(L)'
;HLGAIQERLCDQKVLIILDDVNDLKQLEALANETSWFGPGSRIVVTTEDQEILRQHGINNTYHVGFPSIDNALEIFCLYAFRKSSPPYGFKKLTERVTSIFDNLPLGLRVMGSSLRGKGEDEWEALLDRLENSIDRNIEGALRVGYDSLHEEEQALYLHIAIFFNYHKYDYVMAMLADSYFDVKNGLKILTNK
;
A
#
# COMPACT_ATOMS: atom_id res chain seq x y z
N HIS A 1 11.24 -31.36 4.91
CA HIS A 1 12.44 -31.39 5.77
C HIS A 1 12.76 -29.97 6.20
N LEU A 2 12.50 -29.62 7.46
CA LEU A 2 12.65 -28.25 8.01
C LEU A 2 14.12 -27.78 8.14
N GLY A 3 15.12 -28.60 7.77
CA GLY A 3 16.55 -28.25 7.83
C GLY A 3 17.23 -28.11 6.46
N ALA A 4 16.54 -28.36 5.35
CA ALA A 4 17.17 -28.41 4.02
C ALA A 4 17.73 -27.06 3.56
N ILE A 5 17.17 -25.94 4.01
CA ILE A 5 17.66 -24.60 3.72
C ILE A 5 18.98 -24.37 4.45
N GLN A 6 18.99 -24.58 5.77
CA GLN A 6 20.18 -24.46 6.60
C GLN A 6 21.33 -25.35 6.09
N GLU A 7 21.10 -26.65 5.90
CA GLU A 7 22.13 -27.60 5.44
C GLU A 7 22.77 -27.20 4.11
N ARG A 8 22.04 -26.48 3.25
CA ARG A 8 22.51 -26.10 1.92
C ARG A 8 23.12 -24.71 1.87
N LEU A 9 22.68 -23.81 2.74
CA LEU A 9 23.00 -22.38 2.65
C LEU A 9 23.85 -21.87 3.82
N CYS A 10 24.12 -22.67 4.87
CA CYS A 10 24.83 -22.24 6.08
C CYS A 10 26.22 -21.65 5.80
N ASP A 11 26.90 -22.07 4.74
CA ASP A 11 28.22 -21.57 4.34
C ASP A 11 28.19 -20.70 3.08
N GLN A 12 27.00 -20.38 2.56
CA GLN A 12 26.85 -19.63 1.32
C GLN A 12 26.43 -18.18 1.59
N LYS A 13 27.10 -17.24 0.93
CA LYS A 13 26.65 -15.85 0.87
C LYS A 13 25.49 -15.73 -0.11
N VAL A 14 24.29 -15.49 0.39
CA VAL A 14 23.05 -15.44 -0.42
C VAL A 14 22.34 -14.08 -0.34
N LEU A 15 21.56 -13.78 -1.37
CA LEU A 15 20.55 -12.73 -1.36
C LEU A 15 19.19 -13.40 -1.56
N ILE A 16 18.31 -13.30 -0.57
CA ILE A 16 16.96 -13.88 -0.61
C ILE A 16 15.94 -12.75 -0.57
N ILE A 17 14.92 -12.83 -1.42
CA ILE A 17 13.79 -11.91 -1.44
C ILE A 17 12.54 -12.73 -1.14
N LEU A 18 11.90 -12.45 -0.01
CA LEU A 18 10.62 -13.02 0.38
C LEU A 18 9.56 -11.95 0.11
N ASP A 19 8.87 -12.10 -1.01
CA ASP A 19 7.87 -11.13 -1.47
C ASP A 19 6.49 -11.48 -0.92
N ASP A 20 5.72 -10.46 -0.51
CA ASP A 20 4.32 -10.57 -0.07
C ASP A 20 4.10 -11.57 1.09
N VAL A 21 4.94 -11.46 2.13
CA VAL A 21 4.81 -12.29 3.32
C VAL A 21 3.59 -11.86 4.13
N ASN A 22 2.65 -12.77 4.37
CA ASN A 22 1.38 -12.50 5.06
C ASN A 22 1.09 -13.45 6.24
N ASP A 23 1.99 -14.37 6.56
CA ASP A 23 1.92 -15.21 7.77
C ASP A 23 3.32 -15.37 8.37
N LEU A 24 3.45 -15.21 9.69
CA LEU A 24 4.68 -15.45 10.44
C LEU A 24 5.29 -16.82 10.13
N LYS A 25 4.46 -17.85 9.93
CA LYS A 25 4.92 -19.21 9.61
C LYS A 25 5.72 -19.28 8.31
N GLN A 26 5.48 -18.38 7.36
CA GLN A 26 6.29 -18.31 6.13
C GLN A 26 7.73 -17.90 6.45
N LEU A 27 7.92 -16.93 7.35
CA LEU A 27 9.26 -16.53 7.80
C LEU A 27 9.92 -17.65 8.61
N GLU A 28 9.20 -18.26 9.54
CA GLU A 28 9.71 -19.39 10.34
C GLU A 28 10.09 -20.60 9.45
N ALA A 29 9.39 -20.81 8.34
CA ALA A 29 9.70 -21.91 7.43
C ALA A 29 10.87 -21.61 6.48
N LEU A 30 11.08 -20.34 6.11
CA LEU A 30 12.01 -19.94 5.04
C LEU A 30 13.30 -19.28 5.56
N ALA A 31 13.24 -18.57 6.67
CA ALA A 31 14.32 -17.74 7.19
C ALA A 31 14.22 -17.49 8.72
N ASN A 32 13.93 -18.54 9.50
CA ASN A 32 13.73 -18.42 10.96
C ASN A 32 14.95 -17.86 11.70
N GLU A 33 16.15 -18.32 11.33
CA GLU A 33 17.39 -17.90 11.98
C GLU A 33 18.41 -17.42 10.97
N THR A 34 19.20 -16.42 11.36
CA THR A 34 20.32 -15.93 10.55
C THR A 34 21.44 -16.97 10.41
N SER A 35 21.51 -17.93 11.34
CA SER A 35 22.43 -19.07 11.35
C SER A 35 22.23 -20.02 10.17
N TRP A 36 21.10 -19.92 9.47
CA TRP A 36 20.82 -20.72 8.28
C TRP A 36 21.62 -20.30 7.05
N PHE A 37 22.27 -19.14 7.10
CA PHE A 37 22.91 -18.52 5.95
C PHE A 37 24.35 -18.12 6.24
N GLY A 38 25.22 -18.20 5.23
CA GLY A 38 26.63 -17.86 5.37
C GLY A 38 26.89 -16.36 5.60
N PRO A 39 28.10 -16.01 6.07
CA PRO A 39 28.47 -14.62 6.36
C PRO A 39 28.29 -13.67 5.17
N GLY A 40 27.73 -12.49 5.44
CA GLY A 40 27.48 -11.45 4.43
C GLY A 40 26.20 -11.65 3.61
N SER A 41 25.38 -12.65 3.95
CA SER A 41 24.06 -12.86 3.36
C SER A 41 23.10 -11.71 3.69
N ARG A 42 22.09 -11.53 2.85
CA ARG A 42 20.99 -10.56 3.06
C ARG A 42 19.66 -11.20 2.71
N ILE A 43 18.68 -11.03 3.59
CA ILE A 43 17.29 -11.44 3.35
C ILE A 43 16.47 -10.15 3.34
N VAL A 44 15.69 -9.94 2.29
CA VAL A 44 14.75 -8.83 2.16
C VAL A 44 13.36 -9.41 2.20
N VAL A 45 12.54 -8.88 3.10
CA VAL A 45 11.13 -9.27 3.25
C VAL A 45 10.28 -8.08 2.86
N THR A 46 9.30 -8.28 1.98
CA THR A 46 8.22 -7.30 1.76
C THR A 46 6.94 -7.85 2.41
N THR A 47 6.22 -6.96 3.09
CA THR A 47 4.95 -7.27 3.74
C THR A 47 4.18 -5.98 3.94
N GLU A 48 2.86 -6.07 3.92
CA GLU A 48 1.96 -4.99 4.32
C GLU A 48 1.74 -4.99 5.85
N ASP A 49 2.06 -6.09 6.54
CA ASP A 49 1.81 -6.26 7.97
C ASP A 49 3.10 -6.11 8.81
N GLN A 50 3.23 -4.97 9.48
CA GLN A 50 4.39 -4.69 10.35
C GLN A 50 4.44 -5.60 11.58
N GLU A 51 3.31 -6.19 11.99
CA GLU A 51 3.24 -7.09 13.14
C GLU A 51 4.06 -8.35 12.89
N ILE A 52 4.03 -8.90 11.67
CA ILE A 52 4.80 -10.08 11.28
C ILE A 52 6.30 -9.82 11.49
N LEU A 53 6.79 -8.65 11.06
CA LEU A 53 8.19 -8.26 11.25
C LEU A 53 8.54 -8.16 12.73
N ARG A 54 7.66 -7.56 13.54
CA ARG A 54 7.86 -7.40 14.99
C ARG A 54 7.86 -8.73 15.72
N GLN A 55 6.92 -9.62 15.42
CA GLN A 55 6.81 -10.95 16.02
C GLN A 55 8.03 -11.81 15.71
N HIS A 56 8.56 -11.72 14.48
CA HIS A 56 9.80 -12.39 14.10
C HIS A 56 11.07 -11.73 14.68
N GLY A 57 10.98 -10.53 15.25
CA GLY A 57 12.13 -9.80 15.80
C GLY A 57 12.99 -9.09 14.76
N ILE A 58 12.43 -8.77 13.58
CA ILE A 58 13.10 -7.98 12.55
C ILE A 58 13.06 -6.50 12.94
N ASN A 59 14.22 -5.96 13.31
CA ASN A 59 14.35 -4.57 13.75
C ASN A 59 14.81 -3.60 12.66
N ASN A 60 15.36 -4.11 11.54
CA ASN A 60 15.81 -3.27 10.42
C ASN A 60 14.70 -3.19 9.37
N THR A 61 13.78 -2.25 9.57
CA THR A 61 12.61 -2.06 8.70
C THR A 61 12.73 -0.78 7.89
N TYR A 62 12.15 -0.79 6.70
CA TYR A 62 12.02 0.39 5.85
C TYR A 62 10.56 0.52 5.43
N HIS A 63 9.91 1.61 5.83
CA HIS A 63 8.55 1.92 5.41
C HIS A 63 8.60 2.61 4.04
N VAL A 64 7.98 1.99 3.03
CA VAL A 64 7.89 2.56 1.68
C VAL A 64 6.84 3.66 1.70
N GLY A 65 7.28 4.92 1.70
CA GLY A 65 6.40 6.08 1.59
C GLY A 65 5.88 6.30 0.16
N PHE A 66 4.87 7.17 0.05
CA PHE A 66 4.40 7.65 -1.24
C PHE A 66 5.50 8.41 -2.00
N PRO A 67 5.49 8.39 -3.35
CA PRO A 67 6.38 9.24 -4.14
C PRO A 67 6.10 10.73 -3.86
N SER A 68 7.10 11.58 -4.13
CA SER A 68 6.89 13.02 -4.18
C SER A 68 5.85 13.37 -5.27
N ILE A 69 5.23 14.55 -5.17
CA ILE A 69 4.28 15.04 -6.17
C ILE A 69 4.91 15.01 -7.58
N ASP A 70 6.17 15.44 -7.70
CA ASP A 70 6.89 15.44 -8.99
C ASP A 70 7.07 14.02 -9.54
N ASN A 71 7.46 13.06 -8.69
CA ASN A 71 7.61 11.65 -9.10
C ASN A 71 6.26 11.00 -9.43
N ALA A 72 5.20 11.33 -8.67
CA ALA A 72 3.84 10.86 -8.93
C ALA A 72 3.34 11.35 -10.28
N LEU A 73 3.57 12.63 -10.59
CA LEU A 73 3.25 13.24 -11.87
C LEU A 73 4.02 12.56 -13.00
N GLU A 74 5.32 12.32 -12.81
CA GLU A 74 6.13 11.59 -13.78
C GLU A 74 5.62 10.16 -14.02
N ILE A 75 5.31 9.40 -12.96
CA ILE A 75 4.72 8.06 -13.05
C ILE A 75 3.45 8.12 -13.90
N PHE A 76 2.52 9.03 -13.57
CA PHE A 76 1.28 9.16 -14.31
C PHE A 76 1.53 9.51 -15.78
N CYS A 77 2.40 10.49 -16.07
CA CYS A 77 2.74 10.90 -17.43
C CYS A 77 3.38 9.77 -18.26
N LEU A 78 4.24 8.94 -17.64
CA LEU A 78 4.83 7.78 -18.31
C LEU A 78 3.76 6.80 -18.78
N TYR A 79 2.69 6.62 -18.00
CA TYR A 79 1.56 5.77 -18.38
C TYR A 79 0.58 6.46 -19.32
N ALA A 80 0.26 7.74 -19.13
CA ALA A 80 -0.67 8.48 -19.99
C ALA A 80 -0.10 8.83 -21.37
N PHE A 81 1.16 9.25 -21.42
CA PHE A 81 1.76 9.91 -22.59
C PHE A 81 3.04 9.23 -23.10
N ARG A 82 3.58 8.23 -22.39
CA ARG A 82 4.91 7.64 -22.67
C ARG A 82 6.05 8.67 -22.59
N LYS A 83 5.86 9.71 -21.78
CA LYS A 83 6.81 10.82 -21.55
C LYS A 83 6.83 11.14 -20.06
N SER A 84 7.90 11.76 -19.57
CA SER A 84 8.01 12.17 -18.17
C SER A 84 7.17 13.42 -17.83
N SER A 85 6.61 14.10 -18.83
CA SER A 85 5.82 15.32 -18.64
C SER A 85 4.56 15.33 -19.53
N PRO A 86 3.51 16.07 -19.14
CA PRO A 86 2.29 16.14 -19.94
C PRO A 86 2.51 17.03 -21.19
N PRO A 87 1.74 16.81 -22.26
CA PRO A 87 1.64 17.75 -23.37
C PRO A 87 1.05 19.10 -22.93
N TYR A 88 1.18 20.12 -23.77
CA TYR A 88 0.46 21.39 -23.59
C TYR A 88 -1.05 21.13 -23.51
N GLY A 89 -1.76 21.82 -22.61
CA GLY A 89 -3.20 21.60 -22.32
C GLY A 89 -3.45 20.66 -21.14
N PHE A 90 -2.69 19.57 -21.02
CA PHE A 90 -2.96 18.49 -20.07
C PHE A 90 -2.43 18.71 -18.64
N LYS A 91 -1.68 19.80 -18.39
CA LYS A 91 -1.02 20.03 -17.08
C LYS A 91 -2.02 20.02 -15.91
N LYS A 92 -3.10 20.80 -16.02
CA LYS A 92 -4.13 20.88 -14.97
C LYS A 92 -4.83 19.53 -14.73
N LEU A 93 -5.12 18.80 -15.80
CA LEU A 93 -5.76 17.48 -15.72
C LEU A 93 -4.84 16.44 -15.06
N THR A 94 -3.55 16.52 -15.35
CA THR A 94 -2.51 15.66 -14.75
C THR A 94 -2.38 15.92 -13.24
N GLU A 95 -2.32 17.19 -12.84
CA GLU A 95 -2.30 17.61 -11.42
C GLU A 95 -3.58 17.17 -10.68
N ARG A 96 -4.74 17.28 -11.35
CA ARG A 96 -6.03 16.80 -10.82
C ARG A 96 -6.01 15.30 -10.58
N VAL A 97 -5.50 14.50 -11.52
CA VAL A 97 -5.35 13.03 -11.33
C VAL A 97 -4.44 12.73 -10.14
N THR A 98 -3.27 13.38 -10.03
CA THR A 98 -2.36 13.12 -8.90
C THR A 98 -3.00 13.43 -7.55
N SER A 99 -3.88 14.42 -7.50
CA SER A 99 -4.66 14.75 -6.31
C SER A 99 -5.76 13.74 -6.00
N ILE A 100 -6.46 13.19 -7.00
CA ILE A 100 -7.53 12.18 -6.78
C ILE A 100 -6.96 10.88 -6.19
N PHE A 101 -5.74 10.52 -6.57
CA PHE A 101 -5.11 9.26 -6.20
C PHE A 101 -4.10 9.38 -5.06
N ASP A 102 -4.00 10.54 -4.41
CA ASP A 102 -3.07 10.83 -3.30
C ASP A 102 -1.65 10.29 -3.55
N ASN A 103 -1.15 10.48 -4.78
CA ASN A 103 0.15 10.00 -5.24
C ASN A 103 0.36 8.47 -5.21
N LEU A 104 -0.69 7.66 -5.00
CA LEU A 104 -0.62 6.19 -4.99
C LEU A 104 -0.14 5.65 -6.36
N PRO A 105 1.08 5.08 -6.47
CA PRO A 105 1.66 4.71 -7.76
C PRO A 105 0.79 3.76 -8.59
N LEU A 106 0.13 2.80 -7.92
CA LEU A 106 -0.74 1.82 -8.58
C LEU A 106 -1.95 2.49 -9.24
N GLY A 107 -2.62 3.40 -8.51
CA GLY A 107 -3.76 4.14 -9.03
C GLY A 107 -3.40 5.04 -10.21
N LEU A 108 -2.28 5.76 -10.08
CA LEU A 108 -1.73 6.60 -11.16
C LEU A 108 -1.42 5.80 -12.42
N ARG A 109 -0.82 4.61 -12.27
CA ARG A 109 -0.53 3.71 -13.39
C ARG A 109 -1.80 3.25 -14.11
N VAL A 110 -2.79 2.80 -13.35
CA VAL A 110 -4.07 2.31 -13.87
C VAL A 110 -4.78 3.43 -14.63
N MET A 111 -4.86 4.61 -14.02
CA MET A 111 -5.49 5.78 -14.66
C MET A 111 -4.75 6.27 -15.88
N GLY A 112 -3.42 6.46 -15.79
CA GLY A 112 -2.63 6.90 -16.92
C GLY A 112 -2.79 5.94 -18.11
N SER A 113 -2.81 4.63 -17.86
CA SER A 113 -3.04 3.64 -18.92
C SER A 113 -4.44 3.72 -19.53
N SER A 114 -5.48 3.95 -18.71
CA SER A 114 -6.87 4.10 -19.14
C SER A 114 -7.12 5.37 -19.97
N LEU A 115 -6.40 6.45 -19.63
CA LEU A 115 -6.51 7.76 -20.26
C LEU A 115 -5.64 7.93 -21.51
N ARG A 116 -4.75 6.98 -21.78
CA ARG A 116 -3.82 7.05 -22.91
C ARG A 116 -4.56 7.15 -24.24
N GLY A 117 -4.18 8.14 -25.05
CA GLY A 117 -4.72 8.36 -26.39
C GLY A 117 -6.08 9.04 -26.45
N LYS A 118 -6.65 9.40 -25.28
CA LYS A 118 -7.89 10.16 -25.16
C LYS A 118 -7.65 11.67 -25.24
N GLY A 119 -8.66 12.41 -25.69
CA GLY A 119 -8.64 13.88 -25.74
C GLY A 119 -8.92 14.54 -24.38
N GLU A 120 -8.71 15.85 -24.28
CA GLU A 120 -8.93 16.64 -23.03
C GLU A 120 -10.39 16.53 -22.54
N ASP A 121 -11.38 16.66 -23.43
CA ASP A 121 -12.80 16.56 -23.06
C ASP A 121 -13.17 15.18 -22.49
N GLU A 122 -12.57 14.10 -23.01
CA GLU A 122 -12.78 12.75 -22.49
C GLU A 122 -12.14 12.56 -21.12
N TRP A 123 -10.98 13.17 -20.89
CA TRP A 123 -10.32 13.18 -19.58
C TRP A 123 -11.18 13.91 -18.56
N GLU A 124 -11.67 15.11 -18.89
CA GLU A 124 -12.55 15.88 -18.01
C GLU A 124 -13.78 15.07 -17.62
N ALA A 125 -14.49 14.49 -18.58
CA ALA A 125 -15.68 13.70 -18.30
C ALA A 125 -15.40 12.47 -17.41
N LEU A 126 -14.26 11.79 -17.59
CA LEU A 126 -13.87 10.65 -16.77
C LEU A 126 -13.47 11.07 -15.36
N LEU A 127 -12.73 12.17 -15.21
CA LEU A 127 -12.31 12.68 -13.91
C LEU A 127 -13.50 13.23 -13.12
N ASP A 128 -14.41 13.95 -13.78
CA ASP A 128 -15.67 14.38 -13.17
C ASP A 128 -16.46 13.17 -12.68
N ARG A 129 -16.53 12.10 -13.48
CA ARG A 129 -17.21 10.87 -13.05
C ARG A 129 -16.50 10.20 -11.87
N LEU A 130 -15.18 10.15 -11.83
CA LEU A 130 -14.40 9.56 -10.74
C LEU A 130 -14.54 10.33 -9.43
N GLU A 131 -14.56 11.66 -9.49
CA GLU A 131 -14.77 12.48 -8.30
C GLU A 131 -16.20 12.38 -7.77
N ASN A 132 -17.17 12.14 -8.67
CA ASN A 132 -18.59 12.01 -8.32
C ASN A 132 -19.06 10.55 -8.13
N SER A 133 -18.22 9.55 -8.42
CA SER A 133 -18.53 8.13 -8.23
C SER A 133 -17.27 7.34 -7.88
N ILE A 134 -17.32 6.57 -6.79
CA ILE A 134 -16.26 5.63 -6.43
C ILE A 134 -16.23 4.54 -7.52
N ASP A 135 -15.29 4.64 -8.46
CA ASP A 135 -15.20 3.72 -9.61
C ASP A 135 -14.61 2.36 -9.17
N ARG A 136 -15.26 1.27 -9.59
CA ARG A 136 -15.15 -0.09 -9.03
C ARG A 136 -13.80 -0.80 -9.26
N ASN A 137 -12.92 -0.23 -10.09
CA ASN A 137 -11.64 -0.86 -10.42
C ASN A 137 -10.56 -0.63 -9.34
N ILE A 138 -10.65 0.48 -8.60
CA ILE A 138 -9.76 0.73 -7.44
C ILE A 138 -10.24 -0.09 -6.24
N GLU A 139 -11.57 -0.25 -6.12
CA GLU A 139 -12.22 -1.08 -5.11
C GLU A 139 -11.65 -2.49 -5.09
N GLY A 140 -11.49 -3.15 -6.26
CA GLY A 140 -11.02 -4.54 -6.31
C GLY A 140 -9.61 -4.77 -5.74
N ALA A 141 -8.69 -3.81 -5.93
CA ALA A 141 -7.32 -3.92 -5.42
C ALA A 141 -7.25 -3.58 -3.91
N LEU A 142 -8.00 -2.58 -3.45
CA LEU A 142 -8.01 -2.16 -2.05
C LEU A 142 -8.88 -3.06 -1.17
N ARG A 143 -9.84 -3.76 -1.76
CA ARG A 143 -10.78 -4.63 -1.06
C ARG A 143 -10.10 -5.84 -0.42
N VAL A 144 -8.99 -6.34 -0.97
CA VAL A 144 -8.25 -7.47 -0.37
C VAL A 144 -7.75 -7.10 1.03
N GLY A 145 -7.21 -5.89 1.21
CA GLY A 145 -6.79 -5.38 2.51
C GLY A 145 -7.98 -5.25 3.48
N TYR A 146 -9.09 -4.69 3.01
CA TYR A 146 -10.33 -4.56 3.81
C TYR A 146 -10.93 -5.93 4.20
N ASP A 147 -11.02 -6.88 3.27
CA ASP A 147 -11.56 -8.22 3.50
C ASP A 147 -10.66 -9.05 4.46
N SER A 148 -9.40 -8.64 4.64
CA SER A 148 -8.46 -9.24 5.60
C SER A 148 -8.60 -8.72 7.05
N LEU A 149 -9.41 -7.69 7.27
CA LEU A 149 -9.72 -7.15 8.59
C LEU A 149 -10.83 -7.97 9.26
N HIS A 150 -10.84 -7.98 10.59
CA HIS A 150 -11.96 -8.56 11.35
C HIS A 150 -13.16 -7.57 11.37
N GLU A 151 -14.36 -8.07 11.66
CA GLU A 151 -15.62 -7.33 11.42
C GLU A 151 -15.69 -5.96 12.13
N GLU A 152 -15.13 -5.88 13.34
CA GLU A 152 -15.10 -4.64 14.12
C GLU A 152 -14.17 -3.59 13.50
N GLU A 153 -13.00 -4.00 12.99
CA GLU A 153 -12.04 -3.14 12.31
C GLU A 153 -12.57 -2.69 10.94
N GLN A 154 -13.28 -3.58 10.23
CA GLN A 154 -14.00 -3.24 9.01
C GLN A 154 -15.03 -2.12 9.27
N ALA A 155 -15.85 -2.30 10.32
CA ALA A 155 -16.85 -1.31 10.70
C ALA A 155 -16.21 0.02 11.13
N LEU A 156 -15.11 -0.02 11.90
CA LEU A 156 -14.37 1.18 12.29
C LEU A 156 -13.74 1.89 11.07
N TYR A 157 -13.14 1.14 10.14
CA TYR A 157 -12.59 1.67 8.89
C TYR A 157 -13.65 2.41 8.09
N LEU A 158 -14.85 1.83 7.94
CA LEU A 158 -15.96 2.50 7.25
C LEU A 158 -16.42 3.78 7.96
N HIS A 159 -16.48 3.78 9.30
CA HIS A 159 -16.83 5.00 10.05
C HIS A 159 -15.80 6.10 9.81
N ILE A 160 -14.51 5.76 9.80
CA ILE A 160 -13.44 6.71 9.49
C ILE A 160 -13.58 7.22 8.07
N ALA A 161 -13.69 6.32 7.08
CA ALA A 161 -13.78 6.68 5.67
C ALA A 161 -14.97 7.60 5.35
N ILE A 162 -16.12 7.37 6.00
CA ILE A 162 -17.35 8.13 5.73
C ILE A 162 -17.40 9.44 6.52
N PHE A 163 -17.08 9.42 7.81
CA PHE A 163 -17.36 10.56 8.70
C PHE A 163 -16.11 11.31 9.15
N PHE A 164 -14.98 10.61 9.24
CA PHE A 164 -13.77 11.14 9.88
C PHE A 164 -12.55 11.14 8.97
N ASN A 165 -12.75 11.07 7.66
CA ASN A 165 -11.64 11.08 6.71
C ASN A 165 -10.83 12.36 6.91
N TYR A 166 -9.50 12.24 6.93
CA TYR A 166 -8.54 13.32 7.21
C TYR A 166 -8.65 14.00 8.59
N HIS A 167 -9.44 13.48 9.53
CA HIS A 167 -9.49 14.02 10.89
C HIS A 167 -8.33 13.50 11.74
N LYS A 168 -7.93 14.30 12.74
CA LYS A 168 -6.84 13.94 13.66
C LYS A 168 -7.23 12.76 14.55
N TYR A 169 -6.26 11.91 14.88
CA TYR A 169 -6.41 10.75 15.77
C TYR A 169 -7.19 11.08 17.05
N ASP A 170 -6.79 12.12 17.78
CA ASP A 170 -7.43 12.50 19.05
C ASP A 170 -8.91 12.88 18.88
N TYR A 171 -9.26 13.46 17.73
CA TYR A 171 -10.64 13.83 17.42
C TYR A 171 -11.49 12.58 17.15
N VAL A 172 -10.98 11.64 16.35
CA VAL A 172 -11.66 10.36 16.08
C VAL A 172 -11.87 9.58 17.37
N MET A 173 -10.83 9.49 18.20
CA MET A 173 -10.88 8.85 19.52
C MET A 173 -11.93 9.48 20.42
N ALA A 174 -12.00 10.82 20.49
CA ALA A 174 -12.98 11.51 21.31
C ALA A 174 -14.42 11.31 20.81
N MET A 175 -14.63 11.38 19.48
CA MET A 175 -15.96 11.24 18.88
C MET A 175 -16.50 9.81 18.96
N LEU A 176 -15.63 8.81 18.98
CA LEU A 176 -16.02 7.40 19.08
C LEU A 176 -15.83 6.82 20.49
N ALA A 177 -15.55 7.65 21.50
CA ALA A 177 -15.26 7.20 22.87
C ALA A 177 -16.41 6.39 23.49
N ASP A 178 -17.65 6.74 23.18
CA ASP A 178 -18.87 6.06 23.66
C ASP A 178 -19.42 5.02 22.66
N SER A 179 -18.67 4.71 21.60
CA SER A 179 -19.05 3.67 20.65
C SER A 179 -18.78 2.27 21.22
N TYR A 180 -19.34 1.24 20.57
CA TYR A 180 -19.07 -0.16 20.96
C TYR A 180 -17.66 -0.62 20.51
N PHE A 181 -16.94 0.17 19.71
CA PHE A 181 -15.63 -0.21 19.20
C PHE A 181 -14.55 -0.06 20.28
N ASP A 182 -13.60 -0.99 20.32
CA ASP A 182 -12.29 -0.69 20.90
C ASP A 182 -11.51 0.22 19.92
N VAL A 183 -11.89 1.50 19.88
CA VAL A 183 -11.36 2.48 18.91
C VAL A 183 -9.84 2.56 18.98
N LYS A 184 -9.27 2.48 20.19
CA LYS A 184 -7.81 2.56 20.40
C LYS A 184 -7.10 1.38 19.76
N ASN A 185 -7.58 0.16 20.01
CA ASN A 185 -6.98 -1.04 19.44
C ASN A 185 -7.26 -1.13 17.94
N GLY A 186 -8.48 -0.82 17.50
CA GLY A 186 -8.86 -0.81 16.09
C GLY A 186 -8.02 0.16 15.26
N LEU A 187 -7.83 1.41 15.72
CA LEU A 187 -6.95 2.36 15.04
C LEU A 187 -5.50 1.88 14.98
N LYS A 188 -5.02 1.22 16.03
CA LYS A 188 -3.68 0.61 16.05
C LYS A 188 -3.56 -0.50 15.00
N ILE A 189 -4.56 -1.37 14.88
CA ILE A 189 -4.58 -2.45 13.87
C ILE A 189 -4.60 -1.84 12.47
N LEU A 190 -5.50 -0.88 12.21
CA LEU A 190 -5.63 -0.20 10.92
C LEU A 190 -4.38 0.60 10.51
N THR A 191 -3.52 0.98 11.46
CA THR A 191 -2.25 1.67 11.17
C THR A 191 -1.09 0.71 10.89
N ASN A 192 -1.19 -0.54 11.37
CA ASN A 192 -0.16 -1.57 11.20
C ASN A 192 -0.41 -2.49 10.00
N LYS A 193 -1.63 -2.43 9.46
CA LYS A 193 -2.03 -2.94 8.14
C LYS A 193 -1.87 -1.85 7.09
#